data_AF-A0A961PKW1-F1
#
_entry.id   AF-A0A961PKW1-F1
#
_cell.length_a   1.000
_cell.length_b   1.000
_cell.length_c   1.000
_cell.angle_alpha   90.00
_cell.angle_beta   90.00
_cell.angle_gamma   90.00
#
_symmetry.space_group_name_H-M   'P 1'
#
loop_
_entity.id
_entity.type
_entity.pdbx_description
1 polymer ?
#
loop_
_entity_poly.entity_id
_entity_poly.type
_entity_poly.pdbx_seq_one_letter_code
_entity_poly.pdbx_strand_id
1 'polypeptide(L)'
;LLGMADGFSDNYPLVSEEITYAFPGRGGTQDPQVRADITYFTTANDGACLGIGSIAWSMALPVNGGQNNVGRFMKNVLDAFVKPGPLPGGAHVGEEKLWR
;
A
#
# COMPACT_ATOMS: atom_id res chain seq x y z
N LEU A 1 -6.67 3.16 3.28
CA LEU A 1 -5.21 3.21 3.48
C LEU A 1 -4.89 2.39 4.72
N LEU A 2 -3.95 1.43 4.65
CA LEU A 2 -3.59 0.54 5.76
C LEU A 2 -2.26 0.90 6.41
N GLY A 3 -1.34 1.48 5.64
CA GLY A 3 -0.03 1.90 6.12
C GLY A 3 0.63 2.82 5.08
N MET A 4 1.59 3.60 5.55
CA MET A 4 2.37 4.54 4.76
C MET A 4 3.83 4.44 5.22
N ALA A 5 4.75 4.41 4.27
CA ALA A 5 6.17 4.64 4.54
C ALA A 5 6.51 6.06 4.11
N ASP A 6 7.19 6.78 4.98
CA ASP A 6 7.64 8.16 4.81
C ASP A 6 9.07 8.33 5.38
N GLY A 7 9.54 9.58 5.47
CA GLY A 7 10.87 9.88 6.02
C GLY A 7 12.03 9.49 5.09
N PHE A 8 11.78 9.47 3.78
CA PHE A 8 12.82 9.21 2.79
C PHE A 8 13.84 10.36 2.74
N SER A 9 15.10 10.03 2.47
CA SER A 9 16.13 11.05 2.22
C SER A 9 15.88 11.79 0.90
N ASP A 10 16.53 12.93 0.71
CA ASP A 10 16.44 13.71 -0.54
C ASP A 10 17.02 13.02 -1.79
N ASN A 11 17.66 11.86 -1.63
CA ASN A 11 18.02 10.98 -2.75
C ASN A 11 16.81 10.40 -3.48
N TYR A 12 15.61 10.48 -2.89
CA TYR A 12 14.36 10.06 -3.52
C TYR A 12 13.59 11.31 -3.96
N PRO A 13 13.72 11.76 -5.23
CA PRO A 13 12.91 12.83 -5.76
C PRO A 13 11.52 12.35 -6.17
N LEU A 14 10.58 13.27 -6.24
CA LEU A 14 9.30 13.04 -6.92
C LEU A 14 9.54 12.72 -8.40
N VAL A 15 8.66 11.89 -8.97
CA VAL A 15 8.75 11.50 -10.38
C VAL A 15 8.44 12.69 -11.29
N SER A 16 9.16 12.80 -12.41
CA SER A 16 9.06 13.95 -13.32
C SER A 16 7.65 14.18 -13.87
N GLU A 17 6.87 13.11 -14.06
CA GLU A 17 5.50 13.13 -14.57
C GLU A 17 4.53 13.85 -13.61
N GLU A 18 4.86 13.94 -12.32
CA GLU A 18 4.07 14.65 -11.31
C GLU A 18 4.57 16.09 -11.07
N ILE A 19 5.63 16.51 -11.76
CA ILE A 19 6.23 17.84 -11.63
C ILE A 19 5.75 18.74 -12.78
N THR A 20 4.73 19.56 -12.53
CA THR A 20 4.22 20.54 -13.52
C THR A 20 5.23 21.64 -13.84
N TYR A 21 6.00 22.08 -12.84
CA TYR A 21 7.08 23.05 -12.99
C TYR A 21 8.22 22.69 -12.04
N ALA A 22 9.46 22.77 -12.52
CA ALA A 22 10.64 22.44 -11.74
C ALA A 22 10.93 23.56 -10.72
N PHE A 23 10.62 23.30 -9.45
CA PHE A 23 10.99 24.16 -8.33
C PHE A 23 11.71 23.34 -7.24
N PRO A 24 12.55 23.98 -6.40
CA PRO A 24 13.27 23.28 -5.33
C PRO A 24 12.33 22.67 -4.28
N GLY A 25 12.76 21.61 -3.60
CA GLY A 25 11.97 20.99 -2.52
C GLY A 25 11.12 19.80 -2.95
N ARG A 26 11.46 19.14 -4.07
CA ARG A 26 10.85 17.89 -4.55
C ARG A 26 11.54 16.62 -4.05
N GLY A 27 12.39 16.74 -3.02
CA GLY A 27 13.08 15.62 -2.40
C GLY A 27 12.26 14.97 -1.28
N GLY A 28 12.62 13.74 -0.91
CA GLY A 28 11.87 12.92 0.05
C GLY A 28 11.71 13.51 1.46
N THR A 29 12.58 14.42 1.89
CA THR A 29 12.42 15.08 3.20
C THR A 29 11.46 16.26 3.17
N GLN A 30 11.12 16.77 1.97
CA GLN A 30 10.39 18.03 1.77
C GLN A 30 9.03 17.82 1.10
N ASP A 31 8.90 16.86 0.18
CA ASP A 31 7.66 16.62 -0.56
C ASP A 31 6.90 15.41 0.01
N PRO A 32 5.71 15.60 0.62
CA PRO A 32 4.93 14.53 1.22
C PRO A 32 4.36 13.52 0.21
N GLN A 33 4.48 13.81 -1.09
CA GLN A 33 4.11 12.88 -2.14
C GLN A 33 5.16 11.78 -2.32
N VAL A 34 6.39 12.00 -1.86
CA VAL A 34 7.43 10.96 -1.81
C VAL A 34 7.13 10.04 -0.64
N ARG A 35 6.27 9.05 -0.89
CA ARG A 35 5.84 8.05 0.07
C ARG A 35 5.49 6.73 -0.61
N ALA A 36 5.37 5.67 0.17
CA ALA A 36 4.80 4.40 -0.31
C ALA A 36 3.57 4.03 0.51
N ASP A 37 2.45 3.76 -0.15
CA ASP A 37 1.18 3.44 0.49
C ASP A 37 0.85 1.94 0.38
N ILE A 38 0.23 1.38 1.43
CA ILE A 38 -0.41 0.06 1.40
C ILE A 38 -1.92 0.28 1.36
N THR A 39 -2.55 -0.17 0.30
CA THR A 39 -3.99 0.00 0.05
C THR A 39 -4.67 -1.34 -0.12
N TYR A 40 -5.87 -1.45 0.41
CA TYR A 40 -6.69 -2.65 0.28
C TYR A 40 -8.13 -2.21 0.03
N PHE A 41 -8.78 -2.83 -0.94
CA PHE A 41 -10.19 -2.63 -1.20
C PHE A 41 -10.81 -3.91 -1.77
N THR A 42 -12.06 -4.15 -1.42
CA THR A 42 -12.87 -5.24 -1.94
C THR A 42 -13.55 -4.84 -3.24
N THR A 43 -13.84 -5.84 -4.07
CA THR A 43 -14.55 -5.70 -5.35
C THR A 43 -15.84 -6.52 -5.32
N ALA A 44 -16.64 -6.43 -6.38
CA ALA A 44 -17.81 -7.29 -6.53
C ALA A 44 -17.43 -8.79 -6.51
N ASN A 45 -18.41 -9.64 -6.22
CA ASN A 45 -18.29 -11.10 -6.20
C ASN A 45 -17.16 -11.60 -5.28
N ASP A 46 -17.11 -11.10 -4.05
CA ASP A 46 -16.15 -11.48 -3.01
C ASP A 46 -14.66 -11.31 -3.38
N GLY A 47 -14.35 -10.53 -4.42
CA GLY A 47 -12.97 -10.21 -4.77
C GLY A 47 -12.37 -9.11 -3.90
N ALA A 48 -11.04 -9.00 -3.93
CA ALA A 48 -10.33 -7.86 -3.37
C ALA A 48 -8.99 -7.62 -4.06
N CYS A 49 -8.48 -6.40 -3.95
CA CYS A 49 -7.18 -5.99 -4.45
C CYS A 49 -6.36 -5.40 -3.31
N LEU A 50 -5.13 -5.88 -3.17
CA LEU A 50 -4.11 -5.34 -2.29
C LEU A 50 -3.04 -4.66 -3.14
N GLY A 51 -2.79 -3.37 -2.90
CA GLY A 51 -1.70 -2.60 -3.49
C GLY A 51 -0.62 -2.29 -2.45
N ILE A 52 0.64 -2.51 -2.81
CA ILE A 52 1.81 -2.17 -1.99
C ILE A 52 2.75 -1.32 -2.85
N GLY A 53 2.94 -0.06 -2.46
CA GLY A 53 3.73 0.93 -3.22
C GLY A 53 5.26 0.83 -3.05
N SER A 54 5.82 -0.32 -2.70
CA SER A 54 7.25 -0.46 -2.42
C SER A 54 7.87 -1.66 -3.12
N ILE A 55 8.90 -1.42 -3.94
CA ILE A 55 9.68 -2.48 -4.60
C ILE A 55 10.45 -3.34 -3.61
N ALA A 56 10.92 -2.74 -2.50
CA ALA A 56 11.69 -3.43 -1.47
C ALA A 56 10.85 -4.43 -0.66
N TRP A 57 9.52 -4.42 -0.82
CA TRP A 57 8.63 -5.30 -0.06
C TRP A 57 8.94 -6.79 -0.27
N SER A 58 9.19 -7.19 -1.52
CA SER A 58 9.52 -8.59 -1.85
C SER A 58 10.84 -9.03 -1.21
N MET A 59 11.81 -8.12 -1.12
CA MET A 59 13.12 -8.37 -0.51
C MET A 59 13.04 -8.45 1.02
N ALA A 60 12.02 -7.85 1.64
CA ALA A 60 11.80 -7.93 3.08
C ALA A 60 11.18 -9.27 3.51
N LEU A 61 10.55 -10.03 2.61
CA LEU A 61 9.92 -11.32 2.94
C LEU A 61 10.88 -12.36 3.55
N PRO A 62 12.05 -12.67 2.96
CA PRO A 62 12.94 -13.70 3.50
C PRO A 62 13.70 -13.29 4.77
N VAL A 63 13.66 -12.02 5.16
CA VAL A 63 14.41 -11.51 6.32
C VAL A 63 14.01 -12.25 7.59
N ASN A 64 14.99 -12.63 8.41
CA ASN A 64 14.78 -13.39 9.65
C ASN A 64 14.00 -14.71 9.41
N GLY A 65 14.23 -15.38 8.28
CA GLY A 65 13.53 -16.61 7.91
C GLY A 65 12.02 -16.43 7.74
N GLY A 66 11.58 -15.24 7.33
CA GLY A 66 10.15 -14.89 7.21
C GLY A 66 9.47 -14.51 8.52
N GLN A 67 10.19 -14.50 9.64
CA GLN A 67 9.66 -14.09 10.95
C GLN A 67 9.81 -12.58 11.13
N ASN A 68 9.07 -11.83 10.33
CA ASN A 68 9.01 -10.37 10.40
C ASN A 68 7.58 -9.86 10.12
N ASN A 69 7.37 -8.55 10.26
CA ASN A 69 6.04 -7.94 10.08
C ASN A 69 5.53 -8.08 8.64
N VAL A 70 6.41 -7.96 7.63
CA VAL A 70 6.07 -8.10 6.21
C VAL A 70 5.63 -9.53 5.88
N GLY A 71 6.38 -10.53 6.35
CA GLY A 71 6.07 -11.95 6.20
C GLY A 71 4.76 -12.33 6.89
N ARG A 72 4.56 -11.86 8.14
CA ARG A 72 3.29 -12.06 8.86
C ARG A 72 2.11 -11.41 8.14
N PHE A 73 2.28 -10.18 7.66
CA PHE A 73 1.25 -9.46 6.92
C PHE A 73 0.85 -10.20 5.64
N MET A 74 1.81 -10.58 4.81
CA MET A 74 1.54 -11.31 3.57
C MET A 74 0.91 -12.68 3.83
N LYS A 75 1.33 -13.38 4.89
CA LYS A 75 0.69 -14.63 5.28
C LYS A 75 -0.79 -14.43 5.62
N ASN A 76 -1.13 -13.42 6.42
CA ASN A 76 -2.52 -13.12 6.77
C ASN A 76 -3.37 -12.78 5.54
N VAL A 77 -2.82 -12.03 4.58
CA VAL A 77 -3.50 -11.71 3.33
C VAL A 77 -3.76 -12.97 2.50
N LEU A 78 -2.73 -13.79 2.30
CA LEU A 78 -2.86 -15.04 1.52
C LEU A 78 -3.83 -16.01 2.19
N ASP A 79 -3.75 -16.17 3.51
CA ASP A 79 -4.67 -17.02 4.27
C ASP A 79 -6.12 -16.53 4.18
N ALA A 80 -6.35 -15.22 3.99
CA ALA A 80 -7.68 -14.69 3.72
C ALA A 80 -8.11 -14.92 2.27
N PHE A 81 -7.23 -14.68 1.30
CA PHE A 81 -7.54 -14.74 -0.14
C PHE A 81 -7.79 -16.16 -0.65
N VAL A 82 -7.20 -17.16 -0.01
CA VAL A 82 -7.39 -18.58 -0.37
C VAL A 82 -8.69 -19.14 0.23
N LYS A 83 -9.23 -18.53 1.29
CA LYS A 83 -10.48 -19.00 1.91
C LYS A 83 -11.67 -18.65 1.02
N PRO A 84 -12.61 -19.60 0.80
CA PRO A 84 -13.82 -19.30 0.07
C PRO A 84 -14.74 -18.39 0.89
N GLY A 85 -15.44 -17.48 0.21
CA GLY A 85 -16.42 -16.57 0.80
C GLY A 85 -15.95 -15.11 0.84
N PRO A 86 -16.72 -14.24 1.51
CA PRO A 86 -16.46 -12.81 1.52
C PRO A 86 -15.15 -12.48 2.23
N LEU A 87 -14.33 -11.65 1.59
CA LEU A 87 -13.09 -11.17 2.17
C LEU A 87 -13.35 -10.09 3.24
N PRO A 88 -12.46 -9.95 4.24
CA PRO A 88 -12.57 -8.91 5.25
C PRO A 88 -12.74 -7.53 4.61
N GLY A 89 -13.67 -6.71 5.12
CA GLY A 89 -13.98 -5.39 4.57
C GLY A 89 -15.11 -5.36 3.53
N GLY A 90 -15.60 -6.52 3.07
CA GLY A 90 -16.73 -6.61 2.12
C GLY A 90 -18.06 -6.07 2.64
N ALA A 91 -18.24 -5.99 3.97
CA ALA A 91 -19.45 -5.47 4.59
C ALA A 91 -19.64 -3.94 4.42
N HIS A 92 -18.57 -3.19 4.13
CA HIS A 92 -18.57 -1.72 4.10
C HIS A 92 -18.53 -1.14 2.68
N VAL A 93 -18.96 -1.90 1.68
CA VAL A 93 -18.73 -1.59 0.26
C VAL A 93 -19.85 -0.75 -0.37
N GLY A 94 -21.06 -0.79 0.20
CA GLY A 94 -22.26 -0.27 -0.47
C GLY A 94 -22.86 1.01 0.12
N GLU A 95 -23.08 1.08 1.44
CA GLU A 95 -23.94 2.13 2.04
C GLU A 95 -23.18 3.42 2.43
N GLU A 96 -21.88 3.35 2.78
CA GLU A 96 -21.13 4.51 3.31
C GLU A 96 -20.32 5.31 2.27
N LYS A 97 -20.17 4.82 1.03
CA LYS A 97 -19.29 5.46 0.02
C LYS A 97 -20.01 6.24 -1.07
N LEU A 98 -21.33 6.12 -1.16
CA LEU A 98 -22.17 6.91 -2.06
C LEU A 98 -22.84 8.00 -1.21
N TRP A 99 -22.10 9.07 -0.95
CA TRP A 99 -22.67 10.34 -0.54
C TRP A 99 -23.81 10.72 -1.51
N ARG A 100 -25.03 10.69 -0.98
CA ARG A 100 -25.98 11.78 -1.21
C ARG A 100 -25.53 13.00 -0.44
#